data_AF-A0A395IU87-F1
#
_entry.id   AF-A0A395IU87-F1
#
_cell.length_a   1.000
_cell.length_b   1.000
_cell.length_c   1.000
_cell.angle_alpha   90.00
_cell.angle_beta   90.00
_cell.angle_gamma   90.00
#
_symmetry.space_group_name_H-M   'P 1'
#
loop_
_entity.id
_entity.type
_entity.pdbx_description
1 polymer ?
#
loop_
_entity_poly.entity_id
_entity_poly.type
_entity_poly.pdbx_seq_one_letter_code
_entity_poly.pdbx_strand_id
1 'polypeptide(L)'
;MMMLWACAGVPLGAYNIASGFNIALLVQPQILTVLSLVTWGQCWYYGKGWSLKKCIFVTGGIGVILGGVEVALIEGLKAGQRRDLEWPAIMMGVLSAVLLAAGVLRHYYDIYVHRTVRGISFIFVGIDAAGDVFSLVSVFFQSHLDILGIVIYASEFILWCGVFACGGYFNLLPWIKRRMQKKRENRDATGSAEGENAVAIQEGISHDVELERMNSAGSRTVFRTPGSRTSVDRLE
;
A
#
# COMPACT_ATOMS: atom_id res chain seq x y z
N MET A 1 -0.99 5.92 -18.21
CA MET A 1 -1.13 6.41 -16.82
C MET A 1 0.09 7.24 -16.47
N MET A 2 1.26 6.63 -16.21
CA MET A 2 2.48 7.36 -15.85
C MET A 2 2.92 8.45 -16.86
N MET A 3 2.71 8.24 -18.16
CA MET A 3 3.01 9.28 -19.16
C MET A 3 2.09 10.51 -19.06
N LEU A 4 0.81 10.33 -18.67
CA LEU A 4 -0.10 11.46 -18.47
C LEU A 4 0.35 12.31 -17.30
N TRP A 5 0.86 11.68 -16.23
CA TRP A 5 1.35 12.39 -15.05
C TRP A 5 2.67 13.11 -15.32
N ALA A 6 3.57 12.49 -16.08
CA ALA A 6 4.77 13.15 -16.57
C ALA A 6 4.42 14.37 -17.44
N CYS A 7 3.42 14.26 -18.32
CA CYS A 7 2.96 15.41 -19.11
C CYS A 7 2.20 16.46 -18.28
N ALA A 8 1.56 16.07 -17.17
CA ALA A 8 0.80 16.99 -16.31
C ALA A 8 1.71 17.83 -15.41
N GLY A 9 2.85 17.28 -14.99
CA GLY A 9 3.81 18.01 -14.17
C GLY A 9 4.55 19.13 -14.92
N VAL A 10 4.67 19.05 -16.26
CA VAL A 10 5.26 20.12 -17.09
C VAL A 10 4.47 21.46 -17.01
N PRO A 11 3.16 21.50 -17.30
CA PRO A 11 2.40 22.74 -17.15
C PRO A 11 2.30 23.21 -15.70
N LEU A 12 2.28 22.29 -14.73
CA LEU A 12 2.26 22.64 -13.30
C LEU A 12 3.58 23.28 -12.85
N GLY A 13 4.71 22.72 -13.27
CA GLY A 13 6.04 23.25 -13.00
C GLY A 13 6.22 24.64 -13.62
N ALA A 14 5.81 24.80 -14.88
CA ALA A 14 5.84 26.08 -15.56
C ALA A 14 4.97 27.14 -14.85
N TYR A 15 3.76 26.77 -14.43
CA TYR A 15 2.88 27.62 -13.62
C TYR A 15 3.54 28.00 -12.29
N ASN A 16 4.07 27.03 -11.54
CA ASN A 16 4.64 27.28 -10.22
C ASN A 16 5.90 28.16 -10.26
N ILE A 17 6.73 27.98 -11.29
CA ILE A 17 7.93 28.79 -11.51
C ILE A 17 7.56 30.20 -11.97
N ALA A 18 6.56 30.35 -12.85
CA ALA A 18 6.11 31.66 -13.32
C ALA A 18 5.38 32.47 -12.23
N SER A 19 4.62 31.82 -11.36
CA SER A 19 3.94 32.46 -10.23
C SER A 19 4.85 32.70 -9.02
N GLY A 20 6.11 32.21 -9.06
CA GLY A 20 7.10 32.47 -8.01
C GLY A 20 6.74 31.88 -6.66
N PHE A 21 6.15 30.67 -6.64
CA PHE A 21 5.79 29.99 -5.40
C PHE A 21 7.01 29.57 -4.58
N ASN A 22 6.79 29.16 -3.33
CA ASN A 22 7.83 28.63 -2.46
C ASN A 22 8.52 27.41 -3.09
N ILE A 23 9.80 27.21 -2.76
CA ILE A 23 10.62 26.11 -3.28
C ILE A 23 9.94 24.73 -3.16
N ALA A 24 9.18 24.50 -2.09
CA ALA A 24 8.41 23.26 -1.90
C ALA A 24 7.41 23.00 -3.06
N LEU A 25 6.68 24.05 -3.48
CA LEU A 25 5.69 23.99 -4.56
C LEU A 25 6.36 23.86 -5.94
N LEU A 26 7.57 24.38 -6.11
CA LEU A 26 8.35 24.18 -7.35
C LEU A 26 8.85 22.74 -7.48
N VAL A 27 9.30 22.15 -6.38
CA VAL A 27 9.92 20.82 -6.37
C VAL A 27 8.89 19.70 -6.54
N GLN A 28 7.66 19.86 -6.04
CA GLN A 28 6.59 18.84 -6.13
C GLN A 28 6.31 18.35 -7.57
N PRO A 29 5.96 19.21 -8.55
CA PRO A 29 5.69 18.77 -9.92
C PRO A 29 6.91 18.16 -10.62
N GLN A 30 8.12 18.58 -10.25
CA GLN A 30 9.36 18.03 -10.79
C GLN A 30 9.57 16.59 -10.32
N ILE A 31 9.39 16.35 -9.01
CA ILE A 31 9.46 15.00 -8.44
C ILE A 31 8.40 14.11 -9.09
N LEU A 32 7.15 14.59 -9.20
CA LEU A 32 6.06 13.85 -9.83
C LEU A 32 6.41 13.46 -11.27
N THR A 33 6.92 14.41 -12.06
CA THR A 33 7.29 14.18 -13.47
C THR A 33 8.39 13.14 -13.59
N VAL A 34 9.46 13.29 -12.81
CA VAL A 34 10.61 12.38 -12.83
C VAL A 34 10.22 10.99 -12.37
N LEU A 35 9.54 10.86 -11.24
CA LEU A 35 9.10 9.55 -10.72
C LEU A 35 8.13 8.87 -11.69
N SER A 36 7.20 9.61 -12.27
CA SER A 36 6.27 9.07 -13.28
C SER A 36 7.02 8.57 -14.51
N LEU A 37 7.99 9.34 -15.00
CA LEU A 37 8.77 8.99 -16.18
C LEU A 37 9.69 7.77 -15.93
N VAL A 38 10.35 7.71 -14.77
CA VAL A 38 11.15 6.55 -14.33
C VAL A 38 10.27 5.31 -14.19
N THR A 39 9.12 5.44 -13.54
CA THR A 39 8.19 4.30 -13.35
C THR A 39 7.64 3.81 -14.68
N TRP A 40 7.35 4.73 -15.62
CA TRP A 40 6.99 4.36 -16.98
C TRP A 40 8.10 3.54 -17.66
N GLY A 41 9.36 3.98 -17.56
CA GLY A 41 10.51 3.23 -18.05
C GLY A 41 10.61 1.85 -17.43
N GLN A 42 10.48 1.75 -16.11
CA GLN A 42 10.49 0.48 -15.37
C GLN A 42 9.39 -0.48 -15.84
N CYS A 43 8.18 0.01 -16.10
CA CYS A 43 7.09 -0.80 -16.65
C CYS A 43 7.45 -1.42 -18.01
N TRP A 44 8.18 -0.70 -18.86
CA TRP A 44 8.66 -1.24 -20.15
C TRP A 44 9.81 -2.22 -19.99
N TYR A 45 10.72 -1.97 -19.04
CA TYR A 45 11.83 -2.86 -18.72
C TYR A 45 11.33 -4.21 -18.18
N TYR A 46 10.55 -4.19 -17.10
CA TYR A 46 10.04 -5.41 -16.45
C TYR A 46 8.88 -6.07 -17.19
N GLY A 47 8.03 -5.31 -17.88
CA GLY A 47 6.83 -5.84 -18.54
C GLY A 47 7.07 -6.37 -19.96
N LYS A 48 7.94 -5.73 -20.74
CA LYS A 48 8.18 -6.08 -22.16
C LYS A 48 9.62 -6.52 -22.45
N GLY A 49 10.46 -6.68 -21.43
CA GLY A 49 11.82 -7.18 -21.57
C GLY A 49 12.76 -6.26 -22.35
N TRP A 50 12.52 -4.93 -22.34
CA TRP A 50 13.42 -3.98 -22.99
C TRP A 50 14.79 -3.99 -22.32
N SER A 51 15.87 -3.77 -23.09
CA SER A 51 17.20 -3.64 -22.49
C SER A 51 17.31 -2.36 -21.66
N LEU A 52 18.04 -2.42 -20.54
CA LEU A 52 18.19 -1.30 -19.60
C LEU A 52 18.70 -0.03 -20.30
N LYS A 53 19.64 -0.19 -21.24
CA LYS A 53 20.21 0.91 -22.03
C LYS A 53 19.15 1.60 -22.90
N LYS A 54 18.29 0.83 -23.57
CA LYS A 54 17.21 1.38 -24.40
C LYS A 54 16.19 2.12 -23.52
N CYS A 55 15.86 1.56 -22.37
CA CYS A 55 14.95 2.19 -21.42
C CYS A 55 15.49 3.53 -20.92
N ILE A 56 16.75 3.58 -20.48
CA ILE A 56 17.40 4.82 -20.02
C ILE A 56 17.46 5.85 -21.16
N PHE A 57 17.85 5.46 -22.37
CA PHE A 57 17.97 6.40 -23.49
C PHE A 57 16.63 6.99 -23.91
N VAL A 58 15.58 6.17 -24.01
CA VAL A 58 14.24 6.63 -24.38
C VAL A 58 13.64 7.49 -23.27
N THR A 59 13.74 7.04 -22.02
CA THR A 59 13.21 7.75 -20.85
C THR A 59 13.94 9.09 -20.67
N GLY A 60 15.27 9.10 -20.81
CA GLY A 60 16.09 10.31 -20.77
C GLY A 60 15.78 11.26 -21.92
N GLY A 61 15.61 10.75 -23.14
CA GLY A 61 15.22 11.57 -24.29
C GLY A 61 13.86 12.24 -24.11
N ILE A 62 12.87 11.51 -23.60
CA ILE A 62 11.56 12.08 -23.23
C ILE A 62 11.74 13.14 -22.14
N GLY A 63 12.56 12.89 -21.12
CA GLY A 63 12.85 13.85 -20.06
C GLY A 63 13.46 15.16 -20.57
N VAL A 64 14.42 15.08 -21.49
CA VAL A 64 15.01 16.27 -22.14
C VAL A 64 13.97 17.05 -22.93
N ILE A 65 13.08 16.36 -23.67
CA ILE A 65 12.01 17.01 -24.42
C ILE A 65 11.03 17.70 -23.46
N LEU A 66 10.57 17.01 -22.41
CA LEU A 66 9.64 17.57 -21.43
C LEU A 66 10.25 18.76 -20.69
N GLY A 67 11.52 18.69 -20.29
CA GLY A 67 12.23 19.82 -19.67
C GLY A 67 12.42 20.99 -20.63
N GLY A 68 12.73 20.72 -21.91
CA GLY A 68 12.82 21.77 -22.93
C GLY A 68 11.48 22.47 -23.18
N VAL A 69 10.38 21.70 -23.22
CA VAL A 69 9.01 22.23 -23.32
C VAL A 69 8.68 23.05 -22.07
N GLU A 70 9.05 22.60 -20.89
CA GLU A 70 8.85 23.36 -19.65
C GLU A 70 9.55 24.72 -19.69
N VAL A 71 10.83 24.75 -20.05
CA VAL A 71 11.61 25.99 -20.17
C VAL A 71 10.98 26.93 -21.20
N ALA A 72 10.54 26.41 -22.34
CA ALA A 72 9.84 27.20 -23.36
C ALA A 72 8.52 27.78 -22.84
N LEU A 73 7.75 27.00 -22.07
CA LEU A 73 6.51 27.45 -21.45
C LEU A 73 6.77 28.51 -20.37
N ILE A 74 7.80 28.35 -19.54
CA ILE A 74 8.19 29.33 -18.53
C ILE A 74 8.52 30.66 -19.19
N GLU A 75 9.34 30.67 -20.23
CA GLU A 75 9.69 31.90 -20.95
C GLU A 75 8.47 32.52 -21.64
N GLY A 76 7.56 31.69 -22.16
CA GLY A 76 6.28 32.14 -22.72
C GLY A 76 5.36 32.78 -21.67
N LEU A 77 5.22 32.16 -20.49
CA LEU A 77 4.43 32.70 -19.38
C LEU A 77 5.02 34.00 -18.84
N LYS A 78 6.34 34.04 -18.64
CA LYS A 78 7.05 35.26 -18.24
C LYS A 78 6.89 36.37 -19.27
N ALA A 79 6.89 36.05 -20.57
CA ALA A 79 6.62 37.02 -21.63
C ALA A 79 5.18 37.56 -21.59
N GLY A 80 4.20 36.73 -21.23
CA GLY A 80 2.81 37.14 -21.01
C GLY A 80 2.64 38.02 -19.77
N GLN A 81 3.30 37.67 -18.67
CA GLN A 81 3.30 38.47 -17.44
C GLN A 81 3.95 39.84 -17.62
N ARG A 82 5.00 39.95 -18.45
CA ARG A 82 5.57 41.26 -18.86
C ARG A 82 4.58 42.18 -19.57
N ARG A 83 3.43 41.66 -20.00
CA ARG A 83 2.32 42.41 -20.61
C ARG A 83 1.08 42.46 -19.71
N ASP A 84 1.23 42.17 -18.42
CA ASP A 84 0.15 42.11 -17.41
C ASP A 84 -0.98 41.13 -17.76
N LEU A 85 -0.66 40.07 -18.52
CA LEU A 85 -1.61 39.02 -18.87
C LEU A 85 -1.46 37.83 -17.92
N GLU A 86 -2.43 37.67 -17.01
CA GLU A 86 -2.46 36.57 -16.05
C GLU A 86 -3.12 35.30 -16.60
N TRP A 87 -4.01 35.43 -17.60
CA TRP A 87 -4.75 34.33 -18.22
C TRP A 87 -3.91 33.13 -18.68
N PRO A 88 -2.69 33.29 -19.24
CA PRO A 88 -1.85 32.15 -19.61
C PRO A 88 -1.46 31.27 -18.41
N ALA A 89 -1.17 31.87 -17.26
CA ALA A 89 -0.82 31.13 -16.04
C ALA A 89 -2.03 30.33 -15.53
N ILE A 90 -3.22 30.95 -15.55
CA ILE A 90 -4.48 30.30 -15.17
C ILE A 90 -4.75 29.08 -16.06
N MET A 91 -4.64 29.24 -17.38
CA MET A 91 -4.87 28.17 -18.34
C MET A 91 -3.93 26.98 -18.10
N MET A 92 -2.67 27.24 -17.77
CA MET A 92 -1.69 26.19 -17.49
C MET A 92 -1.99 25.45 -16.18
N GLY A 93 -2.37 26.18 -15.13
CA GLY A 93 -2.81 25.58 -13.87
C GLY A 93 -4.05 24.69 -14.06
N VAL A 94 -5.06 25.19 -14.77
CA VAL A 94 -6.29 24.42 -15.07
C VAL A 94 -5.98 23.20 -15.96
N LEU A 95 -5.16 23.37 -16.99
CA LEU A 95 -4.77 22.27 -17.87
C LEU A 95 -4.05 21.17 -17.09
N SER A 96 -3.14 21.54 -16.20
CA SER A 96 -2.46 20.58 -15.33
C SER A 96 -3.43 19.86 -14.40
N ALA A 97 -4.30 20.59 -13.71
CA ALA A 97 -5.30 20.00 -12.81
C ALA A 97 -6.19 18.98 -13.56
N VAL A 98 -6.62 19.30 -14.78
CA VAL A 98 -7.39 18.38 -15.63
C VAL A 98 -6.58 17.15 -16.03
N LEU A 99 -5.31 17.30 -16.41
CA LEU A 99 -4.42 16.19 -16.76
C LEU A 99 -4.14 15.28 -15.57
N LEU A 100 -3.91 15.85 -14.38
CA LEU A 100 -3.75 15.13 -13.12
C LEU A 100 -5.03 14.37 -12.80
N ALA A 101 -6.18 15.05 -12.83
CA ALA A 101 -7.48 14.43 -12.59
C ALA A 101 -7.79 13.31 -13.59
N ALA A 102 -7.48 13.47 -14.88
CA ALA A 102 -7.64 12.44 -15.89
C ALA A 102 -6.73 11.22 -15.62
N GLY A 103 -5.51 11.47 -15.16
CA GLY A 103 -4.59 10.43 -14.75
C GLY A 103 -5.10 9.64 -13.54
N VAL A 104 -5.66 10.33 -12.55
CA VAL A 104 -6.29 9.76 -11.36
C VAL A 104 -7.60 9.02 -11.70
N LEU A 105 -8.43 9.57 -12.59
CA LEU A 105 -9.68 8.94 -13.02
C LEU A 105 -9.44 7.57 -13.65
N ARG A 106 -8.31 7.41 -14.35
CA ARG A 106 -7.90 6.11 -14.90
C ARG A 106 -7.64 5.07 -13.80
N HIS A 107 -7.14 5.48 -12.63
CA HIS A 107 -7.05 4.59 -11.47
C HIS A 107 -8.43 4.19 -10.95
N TYR A 108 -9.36 5.14 -10.87
CA TYR A 108 -10.72 4.87 -10.41
C TYR A 108 -11.42 3.83 -11.31
N TYR A 109 -11.25 3.99 -12.63
CA TYR A 109 -11.77 3.06 -13.62
C TYR A 109 -11.12 1.67 -13.52
N ASP A 110 -9.79 1.58 -13.40
CA ASP A 110 -9.11 0.28 -13.27
C ASP A 110 -9.50 -0.46 -11.98
N ILE A 111 -9.67 0.25 -10.86
CA ILE A 111 -10.17 -0.31 -9.59
C ILE A 111 -11.60 -0.82 -9.75
N TYR A 112 -12.46 -0.03 -10.39
CA TYR A 112 -13.88 -0.37 -10.58
C TYR A 112 -14.06 -1.59 -11.48
N VAL A 113 -13.26 -1.69 -12.54
CA VAL A 113 -13.39 -2.77 -13.55
C VAL A 113 -12.70 -4.07 -13.11
N HIS A 114 -11.51 -4.03 -12.53
CA HIS A 114 -10.72 -5.26 -12.32
C HIS A 114 -10.98 -5.98 -11.00
N ARG A 115 -11.78 -5.40 -10.08
CA ARG A 115 -12.18 -5.97 -8.75
C ARG A 115 -11.05 -6.66 -7.95
N THR A 116 -9.79 -6.39 -8.27
CA THR A 116 -8.62 -7.03 -7.69
C THR A 116 -7.51 -6.00 -7.55
N VAL A 117 -7.05 -5.83 -6.30
CA VAL A 117 -6.19 -4.72 -5.88
C VAL A 117 -4.72 -5.11 -6.09
N ARG A 118 -4.35 -5.48 -7.32
CA ARG A 118 -2.95 -5.68 -7.68
C ARG A 118 -2.51 -4.53 -8.56
N GLY A 119 -1.90 -3.51 -7.94
CA GLY A 119 -1.06 -2.57 -8.68
C GLY A 119 -1.02 -1.13 -8.19
N ILE A 120 -1.89 -0.70 -7.28
CA ILE A 120 -1.88 0.68 -6.77
C ILE A 120 -1.28 0.67 -5.37
N SER A 121 -0.11 1.30 -5.25
CA SER A 121 0.54 1.49 -3.96
C SER A 121 -0.22 2.55 -3.18
N PHE A 122 -0.98 2.16 -2.15
CA PHE A 122 -1.62 3.09 -1.22
C PHE A 122 -0.63 4.10 -0.61
N ILE A 123 0.64 3.71 -0.53
CA ILE A 123 1.73 4.58 -0.08
C ILE A 123 1.94 5.74 -1.05
N PHE A 124 1.87 5.49 -2.36
CA PHE A 124 2.04 6.54 -3.37
C PHE A 124 0.88 7.54 -3.35
N VAL A 125 -0.36 7.04 -3.23
CA VAL A 125 -1.56 7.87 -3.04
C VAL A 125 -1.44 8.73 -1.78
N GLY A 126 -0.93 8.15 -0.68
CA GLY A 126 -0.71 8.87 0.57
C GLY A 126 0.39 9.93 0.48
N ILE A 127 1.46 9.66 -0.28
CA ILE A 127 2.55 10.63 -0.51
C ILE A 127 2.04 11.82 -1.34
N ASP A 128 1.27 11.59 -2.40
CA ASP A 128 0.70 12.67 -3.21
C ASP A 128 -0.31 13.49 -2.40
N ALA A 129 -1.22 12.84 -1.65
CA ALA A 129 -2.16 13.54 -0.76
C ALA A 129 -1.43 14.35 0.33
N ALA A 130 -0.32 13.83 0.88
CA ALA A 130 0.50 14.56 1.83
C ALA A 130 1.19 15.77 1.16
N GLY A 131 1.67 15.60 -0.08
CA GLY A 131 2.21 16.68 -0.90
C GLY A 131 1.23 17.84 -1.04
N ASP A 132 -0.03 17.56 -1.35
CA ASP A 132 -1.07 18.58 -1.47
C ASP A 132 -1.36 19.30 -0.15
N VAL A 133 -1.34 18.58 0.98
CA VAL A 133 -1.47 19.20 2.31
C VAL A 133 -0.30 20.15 2.58
N PHE A 134 0.94 19.72 2.33
CA PHE A 134 2.12 20.58 2.51
C PHE A 134 2.10 21.79 1.57
N SER A 135 1.61 21.60 0.34
CA SER A 135 1.42 22.66 -0.63
C SER A 135 0.36 23.66 -0.20
N LEU A 136 -0.79 23.22 0.31
CA LEU A 136 -1.80 24.10 0.92
C LEU A 136 -1.22 24.92 2.06
N VAL A 137 -0.56 24.26 3.00
CA VAL A 137 0.08 24.93 4.15
C VAL A 137 1.08 25.97 3.66
N SER A 138 1.93 25.62 2.69
CA SER A 138 2.92 26.54 2.11
C SER A 138 2.27 27.80 1.50
N VAL A 139 1.15 27.66 0.79
CA VAL A 139 0.43 28.80 0.20
C VAL A 139 -0.27 29.64 1.29
N PHE A 140 -0.84 29.01 2.33
CA PHE A 140 -1.47 29.72 3.45
C PHE A 140 -0.49 30.58 4.26
N PHE A 141 0.77 30.15 4.36
CA PHE A 141 1.83 30.88 5.07
C PHE A 141 2.57 31.91 4.20
N GLN A 142 2.18 32.04 2.92
CA GLN A 142 2.80 33.00 2.02
C GLN A 142 2.25 34.41 2.24
N SER A 143 3.13 35.43 2.18
CA SER A 143 2.77 36.84 2.43
C SER A 143 1.74 37.41 1.44
N HIS A 144 1.63 36.80 0.25
CA HIS A 144 0.62 37.09 -0.76
C HIS A 144 -0.23 35.84 -0.96
N LEU A 145 -1.50 35.91 -0.58
CA LEU A 145 -2.44 34.80 -0.75
C LEU A 145 -2.84 34.70 -2.22
N ASP A 146 -2.29 33.71 -2.91
CA ASP A 146 -2.71 33.37 -4.27
C ASP A 146 -3.92 32.43 -4.22
N ILE A 147 -5.10 33.01 -4.41
CA ILE A 147 -6.39 32.30 -4.43
C ILE A 147 -6.38 31.19 -5.48
N LEU A 148 -5.68 31.39 -6.60
CA LEU A 148 -5.63 30.42 -7.69
C LEU A 148 -4.84 29.18 -7.31
N GLY A 149 -3.69 29.37 -6.65
CA GLY A 149 -2.92 28.29 -6.04
C GLY A 149 -3.74 27.51 -5.03
N ILE A 150 -4.44 28.21 -4.12
CA ILE A 150 -5.30 27.57 -3.11
C ILE A 150 -6.37 26.69 -3.77
N VAL A 151 -7.06 27.21 -4.79
CA VAL A 151 -8.14 26.46 -5.48
C VAL A 151 -7.59 25.23 -6.19
N ILE A 152 -6.46 25.34 -6.91
CA ILE A 152 -5.86 24.21 -7.62
C ILE A 152 -5.47 23.11 -6.63
N TYR A 153 -4.64 23.43 -5.63
CA TYR A 153 -4.18 22.41 -4.70
C TYR A 153 -5.29 21.87 -3.79
N ALA A 154 -6.29 22.68 -3.43
CA ALA A 154 -7.41 22.20 -2.63
C ALA A 154 -8.28 21.23 -3.44
N SER A 155 -8.48 21.51 -4.72
CA SER A 155 -9.20 20.61 -5.63
C SER A 155 -8.46 19.27 -5.83
N GLU A 156 -7.13 19.32 -5.95
CA GLU A 156 -6.27 18.14 -6.00
C GLU A 156 -6.35 17.33 -4.71
N PHE A 157 -6.21 17.98 -3.55
CA PHE A 157 -6.33 17.33 -2.25
C PHE A 157 -7.67 16.59 -2.08
N ILE A 158 -8.79 17.24 -2.45
CA ILE A 158 -10.12 16.63 -2.38
C ILE A 158 -10.21 15.41 -3.31
N LEU A 159 -9.66 15.50 -4.51
CA LEU A 159 -9.63 14.40 -5.47
C LEU A 159 -8.87 13.20 -4.90
N TRP A 160 -7.70 13.44 -4.30
CA TRP A 160 -6.88 12.43 -3.66
C TRP A 160 -7.52 11.83 -2.42
N CYS A 161 -8.17 12.63 -1.58
CA CYS A 161 -9.00 12.14 -0.48
C CYS A 161 -10.13 11.22 -0.99
N GLY A 162 -10.78 11.57 -2.10
CA GLY A 162 -11.80 10.74 -2.73
C GLY A 162 -11.26 9.39 -3.19
N VAL A 163 -10.09 9.37 -3.81
CA VAL A 163 -9.41 8.15 -4.26
C VAL A 163 -8.94 7.31 -3.07
N PHE A 164 -8.37 7.94 -2.04
CA PHE A 164 -7.94 7.26 -0.82
C PHE A 164 -9.14 6.66 -0.08
N ALA A 165 -10.26 7.39 0.01
CA ALA A 165 -11.50 6.91 0.61
C ALA A 165 -12.11 5.76 -0.19
N CYS A 166 -12.19 5.86 -1.52
CA CYS A 166 -12.75 4.79 -2.36
C CYS A 166 -11.84 3.55 -2.40
N GLY A 167 -10.54 3.74 -2.61
CA GLY A 167 -9.55 2.66 -2.56
C GLY A 167 -9.49 2.00 -1.18
N GLY A 168 -9.53 2.81 -0.12
CA GLY A 168 -9.62 2.36 1.27
C GLY A 168 -10.90 1.58 1.51
N TYR A 169 -12.07 2.10 1.12
CA TYR A 169 -13.34 1.40 1.29
C TYR A 169 -13.36 0.05 0.57
N PHE A 170 -12.95 -0.02 -0.70
CA PHE A 170 -12.97 -1.27 -1.47
C PHE A 170 -11.85 -2.26 -1.10
N ASN A 171 -10.70 -1.82 -0.56
CA ASN A 171 -9.57 -2.70 -0.19
C ASN A 171 -9.48 -3.02 1.31
N LEU A 172 -9.85 -2.08 2.19
CA LEU A 172 -9.84 -2.25 3.64
C LEU A 172 -10.99 -3.14 4.12
N LEU A 173 -12.18 -3.08 3.52
CA LEU A 173 -13.30 -3.99 3.83
C LEU A 173 -12.95 -5.48 3.64
N PRO A 174 -12.36 -5.92 2.50
CA PRO A 174 -11.92 -7.30 2.36
C PRO A 174 -10.70 -7.64 3.21
N TRP A 175 -9.79 -6.70 3.48
CA TRP A 175 -8.65 -6.94 4.39
C TRP A 175 -9.11 -7.12 5.85
N ILE A 176 -10.04 -6.28 6.33
CA ILE A 176 -10.67 -6.40 7.64
C ILE A 176 -11.48 -7.70 7.71
N LYS A 177 -12.26 -8.04 6.67
CA LYS A 177 -12.98 -9.33 6.62
C LYS A 177 -12.03 -10.52 6.71
N ARG A 178 -10.91 -10.52 5.98
CA ARG A 178 -9.88 -11.58 6.06
C ARG A 178 -9.19 -11.63 7.42
N ARG A 179 -8.90 -10.49 8.03
CA ARG A 179 -8.29 -10.41 9.36
C ARG A 179 -9.25 -10.86 10.45
N MET A 180 -10.55 -10.55 10.30
CA MET A 180 -11.60 -11.05 11.18
C MET A 180 -11.84 -12.55 10.99
N GLN A 181 -11.83 -13.08 9.75
CA GLN A 181 -11.91 -14.52 9.50
C GLN A 181 -10.71 -15.26 10.08
N LYS A 182 -9.48 -14.78 9.86
CA LYS A 182 -8.27 -15.39 10.45
C LYS A 182 -8.27 -15.33 11.99
N LYS A 183 -8.84 -14.27 12.58
CA LYS A 183 -9.03 -14.16 14.04
C LYS A 183 -10.14 -15.09 14.56
N ARG A 184 -11.16 -15.36 13.75
CA ARG A 184 -12.23 -16.33 14.05
C ARG A 184 -11.70 -17.76 13.96
N GLU A 185 -11.01 -18.13 12.89
CA GLU A 185 -10.35 -19.42 12.72
C GLU A 185 -9.34 -19.70 13.83
N ASN A 186 -8.51 -18.71 14.22
CA ASN A 186 -7.62 -18.89 15.37
C ASN A 186 -8.38 -19.06 16.69
N ARG A 187 -9.53 -18.40 16.88
CA ARG A 187 -10.35 -18.59 18.09
C ARG A 187 -11.04 -19.94 18.13
N ASP A 188 -11.56 -20.40 16.99
CA ASP A 188 -12.23 -21.69 16.86
C ASP A 188 -11.21 -22.84 16.99
N ALA A 189 -10.00 -22.70 16.43
CA ALA A 189 -8.91 -23.68 16.62
C ALA A 189 -8.41 -23.74 18.08
N THR A 190 -8.35 -22.59 18.77
CA THR A 190 -7.94 -22.56 20.19
C THR A 190 -9.03 -23.14 21.10
N GLY A 191 -10.31 -22.83 20.82
CA GLY A 191 -11.45 -23.36 21.56
C GLY A 191 -11.69 -24.87 21.35
N SER A 192 -11.45 -25.39 20.13
CA SER A 192 -11.50 -26.83 19.88
C SER A 192 -10.36 -27.60 20.54
N ALA A 193 -9.14 -27.03 20.58
CA ALA A 193 -8.01 -27.64 21.28
C ALA A 193 -8.18 -27.65 22.82
N GLU A 194 -8.78 -26.60 23.40
CA GLU A 194 -9.14 -26.61 24.83
C GLU A 194 -10.29 -27.59 25.13
N GLY A 195 -11.25 -27.72 24.22
CA GLY A 195 -12.35 -28.69 24.33
C GLY A 195 -11.89 -30.14 24.23
N GLU A 196 -11.03 -30.49 23.26
CA GLU A 196 -10.46 -31.84 23.12
C GLU A 196 -9.61 -32.25 24.33
N ASN A 197 -8.79 -31.34 24.86
CA ASN A 197 -8.00 -31.61 26.06
C ASN A 197 -8.87 -31.79 27.31
N ALA A 198 -9.96 -31.03 27.46
CA ALA A 198 -10.89 -31.19 28.58
C ALA A 198 -11.67 -32.52 28.50
N VAL A 199 -12.10 -32.93 27.30
CA VAL A 199 -12.78 -34.21 27.07
C VAL A 199 -11.82 -35.39 27.32
N ALA A 200 -10.56 -35.31 26.84
CA ALA A 200 -9.57 -36.35 27.06
C ALA A 200 -9.19 -36.52 28.55
N ILE A 201 -9.09 -35.41 29.31
CA ILE A 201 -8.87 -35.47 30.76
C ILE A 201 -10.06 -36.09 31.48
N GLN A 202 -11.29 -35.80 31.06
CA GLN A 202 -12.50 -36.35 31.68
C GLN A 202 -12.72 -37.84 31.36
N GLU A 203 -12.41 -38.30 30.15
CA GLU A 203 -12.40 -39.72 29.80
C GLU A 203 -11.30 -40.50 30.53
N GLY A 204 -10.10 -39.91 30.68
CA GLY A 204 -9.01 -40.50 31.47
C GLY A 204 -9.38 -40.70 32.94
N ILE A 205 -9.98 -39.69 33.57
CA ILE A 205 -10.45 -39.79 34.97
C ILE A 205 -11.56 -40.84 35.12
N SER A 206 -12.47 -40.96 34.14
CA SER A 206 -13.52 -41.98 34.17
C SER A 206 -12.96 -43.39 34.07
N HIS A 207 -11.95 -43.61 33.23
CA HIS A 207 -11.29 -44.90 33.08
C HIS A 207 -10.45 -45.30 34.30
N ASP A 208 -9.78 -44.36 34.94
CA ASP A 208 -8.99 -44.61 36.15
C ASP A 208 -9.87 -44.98 37.36
N VAL A 209 -11.03 -44.32 37.50
CA VAL A 209 -12.01 -44.64 38.55
C VAL A 209 -12.66 -46.03 38.33
N GLU A 210 -12.82 -46.46 37.08
CA GLU A 210 -13.35 -47.79 36.74
C GLU A 210 -12.30 -48.89 36.95
N LEU A 211 -11.03 -48.64 36.61
CA LEU A 211 -9.92 -49.57 36.90
C LEU A 211 -9.66 -49.73 38.41
N GLU A 212 -9.79 -48.66 39.20
CA GLU A 212 -9.63 -48.73 40.66
C GLU A 212 -10.78 -49.51 41.32
N ARG A 213 -12.01 -49.36 40.80
CA ARG A 213 -13.16 -50.20 41.21
C ARG A 213 -12.99 -51.68 40.83
N MET A 214 -12.43 -51.96 39.66
CA MET A 214 -12.16 -53.34 39.22
C MET A 214 -11.03 -54.00 40.02
N ASN A 215 -9.98 -53.26 40.39
CA ASN A 215 -8.87 -53.77 41.20
C ASN A 215 -9.21 -53.95 42.68
N SER A 216 -10.16 -53.20 43.24
CA SER A 216 -10.65 -53.44 44.61
C SER A 216 -11.58 -54.66 44.73
N ALA A 217 -12.05 -55.22 43.61
CA ALA A 217 -12.99 -56.35 43.61
C ALA A 217 -12.34 -57.74 43.45
N GLY A 218 -11.01 -57.83 43.26
CA GLY A 218 -10.38 -59.11 42.87
C GLY A 218 -9.00 -59.38 43.47
N SER A 219 -8.96 -59.98 44.67
CA SER A 219 -8.12 -61.15 45.05
C SER A 219 -7.63 -61.11 46.49
N ARG A 220 -8.22 -61.99 47.33
CA ARG A 220 -7.57 -62.55 48.53
C ARG A 220 -6.99 -63.91 48.15
N THR A 221 -5.67 -64.11 48.28
CA THR A 221 -4.95 -65.37 48.58
C THR A 221 -3.44 -65.11 48.36
N VAL A 222 -2.59 -64.82 49.36
CA VAL A 222 -2.04 -65.66 50.45
C VAL A 222 -1.12 -66.79 49.96
N PHE A 223 0.18 -66.52 49.75
CA PHE A 223 1.31 -66.99 50.59
C PHE A 223 2.71 -66.69 50.00
N ARG A 224 3.65 -66.40 50.93
CA ARG A 224 5.12 -66.28 50.76
C ARG A 224 5.82 -67.64 50.92
N THR A 225 7.00 -67.80 50.31
CA THR A 225 8.05 -68.74 50.78
C THR A 225 9.45 -68.35 50.27
N PRO A 226 10.50 -68.48 51.11
CA PRO A 226 11.84 -68.75 50.61
C PRO A 226 12.56 -69.90 51.36
N GLY A 227 13.43 -70.63 50.63
CA GLY A 227 14.40 -71.63 51.12
C GLY A 227 13.99 -73.08 50.80
N SER A 228 14.85 -74.04 50.44
CA SER A 228 16.32 -74.14 50.50
C SER A 228 16.77 -75.49 49.90
N ARG A 229 18.05 -75.59 49.45
CA ARG A 229 18.93 -76.80 49.42
C ARG A 229 18.54 -77.97 48.49
N THR A 230 19.39 -78.79 47.88
CA THR A 230 20.86 -78.93 47.73
C THR A 230 21.07 -79.99 46.63
N SER A 231 21.93 -79.68 45.66
CA SER A 231 22.99 -80.51 45.06
C SER A 231 23.13 -82.01 45.39
N VAL A 232 23.51 -82.75 44.32
CA VAL A 232 24.48 -83.90 44.29
C VAL A 232 23.84 -85.27 44.62
N ASP A 233 24.03 -86.39 43.90
CA ASP A 233 25.10 -86.87 43.01
C ASP A 233 24.64 -88.05 42.11
N ARG A 234 25.39 -88.26 41.01
CA ARG A 234 25.81 -89.53 40.33
C ARG A 234 24.79 -90.63 39.97
N LEU A 235 24.63 -90.95 38.68
CA LEU A 235 25.47 -91.74 37.73
C LEU A 235 24.82 -93.11 37.53
N GLU A 236 24.41 -93.42 36.30
CA GLU A 236 25.18 -94.22 35.33
C GLU A 236 24.88 -93.72 33.92
#